data_AF-A0A2X1QYG8-F1
#
_entry.id   AF-A0A2X1QYG8-F1
#
_cell.length_a   1.000
_cell.length_b   1.000
_cell.length_c   1.000
_cell.angle_alpha   90.00
_cell.angle_beta   90.00
_cell.angle_gamma   90.00
#
_symmetry.space_group_name_H-M   'P 1'
#
loop_
_entity.id
_entity.type
_entity.pdbx_description
1 polymer ?
#
loop_
_entity_poly.entity_id
_entity_poly.type
_entity_poly.pdbx_seq_one_letter_code
_entity_poly.pdbx_strand_id
1 'polypeptide(L)'
;MLSYQHGYHAGNFADVVKHLTLSRLLHYMIGKEKPIFYLETHSGRGMYDLHDNQAAKTGEYLQGIHLLWEHKKQLSPMFTPYLQSIDKINQSSELRFYPGSPCLAIDFLRPQDRLFCCELHPREFEHLESLPHRGKRVFFSNEDGIANLHALLPPAERRGLIFIDPSYEVKTDYKLIPQALKSAYRRFSTGVFAFGIP
;
A
#
# COMPACT_ATOMS: atom_id res chain seq x y z
N MET A 1 18.50 11.32 3.36
CA MET A 1 18.57 11.19 1.89
C MET A 1 17.39 10.30 1.52
N LEU A 2 16.53 10.73 0.60
CA LEU A 2 15.39 9.92 0.13
C LEU A 2 15.84 9.22 -1.15
N SER A 3 16.79 8.28 -1.04
CA SER A 3 17.37 7.65 -2.23
C SER A 3 16.65 6.37 -2.63
N TYR A 4 15.92 5.76 -1.69
CA TYR A 4 15.07 4.62 -1.96
C TYR A 4 13.93 4.98 -2.92
N GLN A 5 13.83 4.24 -4.02
CA GLN A 5 12.71 4.29 -4.94
C GLN A 5 12.15 2.88 -5.10
N HIS A 6 10.87 2.71 -4.82
CA HIS A 6 10.27 1.38 -4.77
C HIS A 6 10.14 0.72 -6.16
N GLY A 7 10.25 1.47 -7.25
CA GLY A 7 10.21 0.93 -8.61
C GLY A 7 11.30 -0.11 -8.91
N TYR A 8 12.44 -0.08 -8.21
CA TYR A 8 13.47 -1.14 -8.33
C TYR A 8 13.06 -2.48 -7.69
N HIS A 9 12.04 -2.49 -6.84
CA HIS A 9 11.67 -3.66 -6.01
C HIS A 9 10.21 -4.08 -6.20
N ALA A 10 9.46 -3.30 -6.98
CA ALA A 10 8.02 -3.48 -7.16
C ALA A 10 7.69 -4.91 -7.61
N GLY A 11 6.79 -5.54 -6.87
CA GLY A 11 6.31 -6.89 -7.19
C GLY A 11 7.25 -8.02 -6.78
N ASN A 12 8.30 -7.75 -6.00
CA ASN A 12 9.13 -8.80 -5.43
C ASN A 12 8.36 -9.67 -4.40
N PHE A 13 9.04 -10.66 -3.79
CA PHE A 13 8.40 -11.57 -2.84
C PHE A 13 7.85 -10.86 -1.58
N ALA A 14 8.53 -9.80 -1.11
CA ALA A 14 8.11 -9.04 0.05
C ALA A 14 6.80 -8.29 -0.25
N ASP A 15 6.73 -7.66 -1.42
CA ASP A 15 5.52 -7.02 -1.94
C ASP A 15 4.36 -8.01 -2.07
N VAL A 16 4.61 -9.22 -2.57
CA VAL A 16 3.57 -10.26 -2.65
C VAL A 16 2.96 -10.56 -1.27
N VAL A 17 3.79 -10.80 -0.26
CA VAL A 17 3.30 -11.11 1.11
C VAL A 17 2.57 -9.91 1.71
N LYS A 18 3.17 -8.73 1.58
CA LYS A 18 2.67 -7.45 2.09
C LYS A 18 1.30 -7.11 1.49
N HIS A 19 1.20 -7.12 0.16
CA HIS A 19 0.00 -6.74 -0.57
C HIS A 19 -1.10 -7.81 -0.51
N LEU A 20 -0.74 -9.09 -0.43
CA LEU A 20 -1.73 -10.14 -0.13
C LEU A 20 -2.33 -9.90 1.26
N THR A 21 -1.50 -9.64 2.27
CA THR A 21 -1.95 -9.35 3.63
C THR A 21 -2.86 -8.14 3.67
N LEU A 22 -2.45 -7.03 3.05
CA LEU A 22 -3.25 -5.82 2.91
C LEU A 22 -4.61 -6.09 2.25
N SER A 23 -4.62 -6.84 1.15
CA SER A 23 -5.85 -7.21 0.44
C SER A 23 -6.82 -7.97 1.34
N ARG A 24 -6.32 -8.93 2.14
CA ARG A 24 -7.14 -9.69 3.09
C ARG A 24 -7.68 -8.81 4.22
N LEU A 25 -6.85 -7.93 4.79
CA LEU A 25 -7.26 -7.01 5.85
C LEU A 25 -8.37 -6.07 5.36
N LEU A 26 -8.18 -5.44 4.20
CA LEU A 26 -9.18 -4.54 3.62
C LEU A 26 -10.49 -5.26 3.32
N HIS A 27 -10.45 -6.43 2.66
CA HIS A 27 -11.65 -7.22 2.38
C HIS A 27 -12.41 -7.64 3.64
N TYR A 28 -11.70 -8.01 4.71
CA TYR A 28 -12.33 -8.30 5.99
C TYR A 28 -12.99 -7.04 6.60
N MET A 29 -12.28 -5.91 6.59
CA MET A 29 -12.75 -4.69 7.24
C MET A 29 -13.93 -4.04 6.52
N ILE A 30 -13.97 -4.07 5.19
CA ILE A 30 -15.10 -3.53 4.41
C ILE A 30 -16.34 -4.44 4.47
N GLY A 31 -16.24 -5.65 5.04
CA GLY A 31 -17.39 -6.53 5.26
C GLY A 31 -18.42 -5.98 6.26
N LYS A 32 -18.04 -5.01 7.10
CA LYS A 32 -18.99 -4.25 7.93
C LYS A 32 -19.45 -2.99 7.21
N GLU A 33 -20.75 -2.67 7.33
CA GLU A 33 -21.37 -1.52 6.66
C GLU A 33 -20.84 -0.16 7.13
N LYS A 34 -20.32 -0.04 8.35
CA LYS A 34 -19.73 1.23 8.82
C LYS A 34 -18.48 1.60 8.01
N PRO A 35 -18.24 2.89 7.73
CA PRO A 35 -17.07 3.30 6.97
C PRO A 35 -15.76 2.98 7.71
N ILE A 36 -14.67 2.85 6.96
CA ILE A 36 -13.31 2.71 7.50
C ILE A 36 -12.42 3.86 7.03
N PHE A 37 -11.45 4.19 7.88
CA PHE A 37 -10.32 5.04 7.54
C PHE A 37 -9.11 4.17 7.20
N TYR A 38 -8.56 4.32 6.01
CA TYR A 38 -7.25 3.77 5.67
C TYR A 38 -6.23 4.90 5.68
N LEU A 39 -5.16 4.71 6.44
CA LEU A 39 -4.01 5.60 6.50
C LEU A 39 -2.78 4.84 6.08
N GLU A 40 -2.04 5.39 5.13
CA GLU A 40 -0.75 4.86 4.68
C GLU A 40 0.33 5.90 4.86
N THR A 41 1.38 5.54 5.61
CA THR A 41 2.42 6.50 6.00
C THR A 41 3.54 6.64 4.97
N HIS A 42 3.70 5.65 4.09
CA HIS A 42 4.71 5.59 3.04
C HIS A 42 4.08 4.95 1.80
N SER A 43 3.55 5.78 0.91
CA SER A 43 2.66 5.32 -0.17
C SER A 43 3.42 4.95 -1.46
N GLY A 44 4.65 5.44 -1.62
CA GLY A 44 5.36 5.42 -2.89
C GLY A 44 4.55 6.13 -3.99
N ARG A 45 4.86 5.82 -5.25
CA ARG A 45 4.09 6.31 -6.41
C ARG A 45 2.77 5.57 -6.67
N GLY A 46 2.52 4.49 -5.93
CA GLY A 46 1.29 3.70 -5.95
C GLY A 46 1.03 2.78 -7.16
N MET A 47 1.65 2.99 -8.34
CA MET A 47 1.63 2.03 -9.45
C MET A 47 2.97 2.01 -10.20
N TYR A 48 3.40 0.83 -10.63
CA TYR A 48 4.74 0.60 -11.17
C TYR A 48 4.67 -0.10 -12.53
N ASP A 49 5.41 0.39 -13.53
CA ASP A 49 5.60 -0.29 -14.82
C ASP A 49 6.80 -1.25 -14.69
N LEU A 50 6.53 -2.56 -14.72
CA LEU A 50 7.53 -3.61 -14.56
C LEU A 50 8.48 -3.73 -15.77
N HIS A 51 8.19 -2.99 -16.85
CA HIS A 51 9.02 -2.92 -18.05
C HIS A 51 9.84 -1.62 -18.10
N ASP A 52 9.76 -0.76 -17.09
CA ASP A 52 10.58 0.44 -17.02
C ASP A 52 12.06 0.13 -16.71
N ASN A 53 12.90 1.15 -16.81
CA ASN A 53 14.34 1.01 -16.57
C ASN A 53 14.69 0.64 -15.12
N GLN A 54 13.84 0.97 -14.13
CA GLN A 54 14.08 0.64 -12.72
C GLN A 54 13.84 -0.85 -12.47
N ALA A 55 12.67 -1.34 -12.89
CA ALA A 55 12.29 -2.74 -12.80
C ALA A 55 13.22 -3.64 -13.62
N ALA A 56 13.59 -3.22 -14.84
CA ALA A 56 14.50 -3.99 -15.70
C ALA A 56 15.93 -4.12 -15.12
N LYS A 57 16.36 -3.18 -14.26
CA LYS A 57 17.70 -3.19 -13.67
C LYS A 57 17.88 -4.32 -12.64
N THR A 58 16.82 -4.68 -11.92
CA THR A 58 16.87 -5.68 -10.84
C THR A 58 16.12 -6.96 -11.19
N GLY A 59 15.01 -6.84 -11.92
CA GLY A 59 14.15 -7.95 -12.31
C GLY A 59 13.47 -8.66 -11.12
N GLU A 60 13.38 -8.04 -9.95
CA GLU A 60 12.92 -8.72 -8.72
C GLU A 60 11.49 -9.27 -8.83
N TYR A 61 10.62 -8.61 -9.62
CA TYR A 61 9.24 -9.05 -9.85
C TYR A 61 9.16 -10.46 -10.47
N LEU A 62 10.18 -10.89 -11.21
CA LEU A 62 10.27 -12.22 -11.82
C LEU A 62 10.31 -13.32 -10.77
N GLN A 63 10.85 -13.03 -9.58
CA GLN A 63 10.90 -13.94 -8.44
C GLN A 63 9.77 -13.70 -7.41
N GLY A 64 8.86 -12.78 -7.72
CA GLY A 64 7.71 -12.45 -6.89
C GLY A 64 6.41 -12.65 -7.65
N ILE A 65 5.75 -11.55 -8.00
CA ILE A 65 4.41 -11.57 -8.59
C ILE A 65 4.34 -12.35 -9.90
N HIS A 66 5.40 -12.38 -10.71
CA HIS A 66 5.39 -13.10 -11.98
C HIS A 66 5.07 -14.59 -11.80
N LEU A 67 5.68 -15.24 -10.81
CA LEU A 67 5.42 -16.65 -10.49
C LEU A 67 3.95 -16.90 -10.11
N LEU A 68 3.35 -15.97 -9.35
CA LEU A 68 1.95 -16.08 -8.98
C LEU A 68 1.02 -15.82 -10.16
N TRP A 69 1.41 -14.89 -11.05
CA TRP A 69 0.63 -14.53 -12.23
C TRP A 69 0.52 -15.68 -13.22
N GLU A 70 1.62 -16.36 -13.52
CA GLU A 70 1.64 -17.52 -14.43
C GLU A 70 0.77 -18.68 -13.90
N HIS A 71 0.77 -18.88 -12.58
CA HIS A 71 0.05 -19.97 -11.92
C HIS A 71 -1.28 -19.55 -11.29
N LYS A 72 -1.81 -18.35 -11.61
CA LYS A 72 -2.94 -17.75 -10.89
C LYS A 72 -4.21 -18.59 -10.79
N LYS A 73 -4.44 -19.49 -11.75
CA LYS A 73 -5.59 -20.43 -11.76
C LYS A 73 -5.47 -21.58 -10.75
N GLN A 74 -4.27 -21.86 -10.26
CA GLN A 74 -3.97 -22.96 -9.35
C GLN A 74 -3.86 -22.48 -7.89
N LEU A 75 -3.87 -21.16 -7.66
CA LEU A 75 -3.71 -20.58 -6.34
C LEU A 75 -5.00 -20.70 -5.50
N SER A 76 -4.81 -20.72 -4.19
CA SER A 76 -5.91 -20.70 -3.22
C SER A 76 -6.82 -19.48 -3.42
N PRO A 77 -8.14 -19.59 -3.19
CA PRO A 77 -9.07 -18.45 -3.26
C PRO A 77 -8.71 -17.26 -2.35
N MET A 78 -7.81 -17.44 -1.38
CA MET A 78 -7.29 -16.34 -0.57
C MET A 78 -6.58 -15.27 -1.42
N PHE A 79 -5.98 -15.64 -2.56
CA PHE A 79 -5.28 -14.73 -3.47
C PHE A 79 -6.23 -13.96 -4.38
N THR A 80 -7.49 -14.38 -4.51
CA THR A 80 -8.43 -13.84 -5.50
C THR A 80 -8.56 -12.32 -5.46
N PRO A 81 -8.78 -11.66 -4.29
CA PRO A 81 -8.88 -10.21 -4.26
C PRO A 81 -7.64 -9.48 -4.77
N TYR A 82 -6.47 -9.98 -4.37
CA TYR A 82 -5.18 -9.41 -4.75
C TYR A 82 -4.94 -9.56 -6.25
N LEU A 83 -5.10 -10.77 -6.80
CA LEU A 83 -4.90 -11.03 -8.23
C LEU A 83 -5.93 -10.30 -9.10
N GLN A 84 -7.18 -10.19 -8.68
CA GLN A 84 -8.20 -9.44 -9.42
C GLN A 84 -7.86 -7.95 -9.54
N SER A 85 -7.25 -7.35 -8.52
CA SER A 85 -6.80 -5.96 -8.62
C SER A 85 -5.65 -5.81 -9.63
N ILE A 86 -4.76 -6.81 -9.72
CA ILE A 86 -3.65 -6.84 -10.69
C ILE A 86 -4.19 -7.07 -12.10
N ASP A 87 -5.17 -7.95 -12.27
CA ASP A 87 -5.88 -8.17 -13.54
C ASP A 87 -6.54 -6.89 -14.07
N LYS A 88 -7.19 -6.09 -13.20
CA LYS A 88 -7.87 -4.85 -13.61
C LYS A 88 -6.95 -3.83 -14.27
N ILE A 89 -5.67 -3.80 -13.87
CA ILE A 89 -4.67 -2.88 -14.43
C ILE A 89 -3.84 -3.51 -15.56
N ASN A 90 -3.99 -4.82 -15.80
CA ASN A 90 -3.35 -5.57 -16.88
C ASN A 90 -4.42 -6.23 -17.75
N GLN A 91 -4.95 -5.50 -18.73
CA GLN A 91 -6.04 -5.99 -19.59
C GLN A 91 -5.58 -7.05 -20.62
N SER A 92 -4.26 -7.18 -20.85
CA SER A 92 -3.68 -8.25 -21.66
C SER A 92 -3.33 -9.45 -20.78
N SER A 93 -2.91 -10.55 -21.41
CA SER A 93 -2.34 -11.70 -20.68
C SER A 93 -0.96 -11.41 -20.07
N GLU A 94 -0.33 -10.31 -20.48
CA GLU A 94 0.99 -9.89 -20.07
C GLU A 94 0.94 -9.09 -18.76
N LEU A 95 1.86 -9.40 -17.85
CA LEU A 95 2.00 -8.67 -16.60
C LEU A 95 2.93 -7.47 -16.82
N ARG A 96 2.36 -6.30 -17.07
CA ARG A 96 3.11 -5.05 -17.28
C ARG A 96 3.11 -4.14 -16.07
N PHE A 97 1.97 -3.95 -15.43
CA PHE A 97 1.84 -3.03 -14.31
C PHE A 97 1.65 -3.77 -12.99
N TYR A 98 2.31 -3.28 -11.94
CA TYR A 98 2.14 -3.76 -10.57
C TYR A 98 1.47 -2.68 -9.71
N PRO A 99 0.35 -2.99 -9.01
CA PRO A 99 -0.27 -2.05 -8.11
C PRO A 99 0.50 -2.01 -6.78
N GLY A 100 0.89 -0.82 -6.34
CA GLY A 100 1.28 -0.59 -4.96
C GLY A 100 0.06 -0.59 -4.02
N SER A 101 0.34 -0.53 -2.72
CA SER A 101 -0.67 -0.47 -1.65
C SER A 101 -1.72 0.63 -1.82
N PRO A 102 -1.41 1.88 -2.27
CA PRO A 102 -2.44 2.88 -2.53
C PRO A 102 -3.41 2.46 -3.62
N CYS A 103 -2.92 1.87 -4.73
CA CYS A 103 -3.77 1.42 -5.83
C CYS A 103 -4.69 0.27 -5.39
N LEU A 104 -4.16 -0.68 -4.61
CA LEU A 104 -4.95 -1.75 -3.98
C LEU A 104 -6.03 -1.19 -3.05
N ALA A 105 -5.65 -0.25 -2.17
CA ALA A 105 -6.60 0.39 -1.27
C ALA A 105 -7.69 1.15 -2.05
N ILE A 106 -7.31 1.89 -3.10
CA ILE A 106 -8.27 2.57 -3.98
C ILE A 106 -9.20 1.56 -4.64
N ASP A 107 -8.74 0.40 -5.12
CA ASP A 107 -9.61 -0.59 -5.76
C ASP A 107 -10.65 -1.16 -4.76
N PHE A 108 -10.21 -1.52 -3.56
CA PHE A 108 -11.04 -2.24 -2.58
C PHE A 108 -11.97 -1.35 -1.74
N LEU A 109 -11.56 -0.12 -1.42
CA LEU A 109 -12.34 0.78 -0.56
C LEU A 109 -13.64 1.24 -1.24
N ARG A 110 -14.69 1.45 -0.46
CA ARG A 110 -16.01 1.88 -0.94
C ARG A 110 -16.11 3.42 -0.96
N PRO A 111 -17.09 4.01 -1.67
CA PRO A 111 -17.25 5.48 -1.71
C PRO A 111 -17.39 6.16 -0.34
N GLN A 112 -17.94 5.44 0.64
CA GLN A 112 -18.09 5.93 2.01
C GLN A 112 -16.83 5.77 2.87
N ASP A 113 -15.83 5.00 2.46
CA ASP A 113 -14.57 4.86 3.18
C ASP A 113 -13.67 6.07 2.88
N ARG A 114 -12.63 6.28 3.68
CA ARG A 114 -11.68 7.39 3.50
C ARG A 114 -10.26 6.87 3.44
N LEU A 115 -9.53 7.28 2.41
CA LEU A 115 -8.13 6.95 2.16
C LEU A 115 -7.27 8.20 2.36
N PHE A 116 -6.20 8.08 3.15
CA PHE A 116 -5.19 9.12 3.30
C PHE A 116 -3.80 8.53 3.08
N CYS A 117 -3.11 9.01 2.05
CA CYS A 117 -1.83 8.52 1.59
C CYS A 117 -0.76 9.59 1.76
N CYS A 118 0.28 9.29 2.54
CA CYS A 118 1.45 10.14 2.70
C CYS A 118 2.62 9.61 1.86
N GLU A 119 3.35 10.51 1.21
CA GLU A 119 4.61 10.21 0.54
C GLU A 119 5.56 11.41 0.67
N LEU A 120 6.81 11.17 1.05
CA LEU A 120 7.79 12.23 1.35
C LEU A 120 8.68 12.55 0.15
N HIS A 121 8.87 11.61 -0.78
CA HIS A 121 9.66 11.82 -1.99
C HIS A 121 8.83 12.57 -3.04
N PRO A 122 9.23 13.80 -3.42
CA PRO A 122 8.38 14.68 -4.23
C PRO A 122 8.00 14.10 -5.60
N ARG A 123 8.92 13.42 -6.29
CA ARG A 123 8.60 12.78 -7.58
C ARG A 123 7.68 11.56 -7.44
N GLU A 124 7.76 10.83 -6.32
CA GLU A 124 6.86 9.70 -6.11
C GLU A 124 5.47 10.23 -5.78
N PHE A 125 5.41 11.33 -5.00
CA PHE A 125 4.18 12.04 -4.69
C PHE A 125 3.46 12.58 -5.94
N GLU A 126 4.17 13.21 -6.89
CA GLU A 126 3.60 13.69 -8.16
C GLU A 126 2.87 12.56 -8.92
N HIS A 127 3.43 11.35 -8.91
CA HIS A 127 2.77 10.18 -9.50
C HIS A 127 1.61 9.67 -8.64
N LEU A 128 1.78 9.63 -7.31
CA LEU A 128 0.76 9.19 -6.36
C LEU A 128 -0.51 10.02 -6.45
N GLU A 129 -0.40 11.35 -6.49
CA GLU A 129 -1.56 12.25 -6.52
C GLU A 129 -2.33 12.18 -7.85
N SER A 130 -1.69 11.66 -8.90
CA SER A 130 -2.30 11.44 -10.22
C SER A 130 -3.12 10.15 -10.31
N LEU A 131 -3.13 9.30 -9.27
CA LEU A 131 -3.81 8.02 -9.31
C LEU A 131 -5.33 8.18 -9.51
N PRO A 132 -5.95 7.41 -10.42
CA PRO A 132 -7.38 7.49 -10.67
C PRO A 132 -8.17 6.89 -9.49
N HIS A 133 -8.98 7.70 -8.81
CA HIS A 133 -9.76 7.26 -7.65
C HIS A 133 -11.29 7.26 -7.85
N ARG A 134 -11.78 7.56 -9.06
CA ARG A 134 -13.19 7.40 -9.50
C ARG A 134 -14.25 7.93 -8.50
N GLY A 135 -14.00 9.11 -7.93
CA GLY A 135 -14.92 9.75 -6.97
C GLY A 135 -14.88 9.18 -5.55
N LYS A 136 -13.96 8.25 -5.24
CA LYS A 136 -13.69 7.83 -3.86
C LYS A 136 -13.01 8.95 -3.07
N ARG A 137 -13.19 8.95 -1.74
CA ARG A 137 -12.63 9.96 -0.82
C ARG A 137 -11.15 9.66 -0.54
N VAL A 138 -10.29 10.12 -1.44
CA VAL A 138 -8.84 9.92 -1.38
C VAL A 138 -8.16 11.26 -1.14
N PHE A 139 -7.24 11.27 -0.19
CA PHE A 139 -6.44 12.43 0.17
C PHE A 139 -4.96 12.06 0.07
N PHE A 140 -4.18 12.92 -0.58
CA PHE A 140 -2.75 12.76 -0.74
C PHE A 140 -2.02 13.86 0.02
N SER A 141 -0.92 13.52 0.69
CA SER A 141 -0.09 14.46 1.44
C SER A 141 1.39 14.27 1.11
N ASN A 142 2.05 15.34 0.67
CA ASN A 142 3.50 15.36 0.47
C ASN A 142 4.22 15.71 1.77
N GLU A 143 4.07 14.84 2.77
CA GLU A 143 4.52 15.06 4.15
C GLU A 143 4.99 13.75 4.79
N ASP A 144 5.65 13.87 5.95
CA ASP A 144 6.05 12.73 6.76
C ASP A 144 4.80 12.02 7.34
N GLY A 145 4.52 10.82 6.84
CA GLY A 145 3.37 10.04 7.28
C GLY A 145 3.44 9.57 8.72
N ILE A 146 4.64 9.40 9.28
CA ILE A 146 4.83 9.05 10.69
C ILE A 146 4.49 10.24 11.58
N ALA A 147 4.88 11.45 11.19
CA ALA A 147 4.48 12.67 11.90
C ALA A 147 2.95 12.85 11.88
N ASN A 148 2.30 12.50 10.76
CA ASN A 148 0.85 12.64 10.59
C ASN A 148 0.00 11.64 11.37
N LEU A 149 0.58 10.54 11.89
CA LEU A 149 -0.14 9.60 12.76
C LEU A 149 -0.80 10.28 13.96
N HIS A 150 -0.15 11.28 14.55
CA HIS A 150 -0.67 11.98 15.72
C HIS A 150 -1.90 12.85 15.39
N ALA A 151 -1.89 13.50 14.23
CA ALA A 151 -2.95 14.42 13.80
C ALA A 151 -4.17 13.66 13.26
N LEU A 152 -3.96 12.49 12.65
CA LEU A 152 -5.01 11.75 11.96
C LEU A 152 -5.71 10.69 12.83
N LEU A 153 -5.21 10.43 14.05
CA LEU A 153 -5.74 9.40 14.95
C LEU A 153 -6.24 9.98 16.29
N PRO A 154 -7.42 9.53 16.79
CA PRO A 154 -8.31 8.55 16.16
C PRO A 154 -9.14 9.17 15.01
N PRO A 155 -9.52 8.37 13.99
CA PRO A 155 -10.35 8.85 12.89
C PRO A 155 -11.81 9.01 13.33
N ALA A 156 -12.54 9.91 12.65
CA ALA A 156 -13.98 10.10 12.87
C ALA A 156 -14.80 8.82 12.64
N GLU A 157 -14.35 7.95 11.73
CA GLU A 157 -14.94 6.65 11.43
C GLU A 157 -14.87 5.67 12.60
N ARG A 158 -13.94 5.88 13.56
CA ARG A 158 -13.62 4.97 14.69
C ARG A 158 -13.27 3.53 14.28
N ARG A 159 -13.04 3.31 12.99
CA ARG A 159 -12.58 2.08 12.37
C ARG A 159 -11.49 2.46 11.40
N GLY A 160 -10.34 1.78 11.45
CA GLY A 160 -9.33 2.05 10.47
C GLY A 160 -8.19 1.06 10.43
N LEU A 161 -7.58 1.00 9.24
CA LEU A 161 -6.36 0.27 8.94
C LEU A 161 -5.24 1.30 8.78
N ILE A 162 -4.20 1.18 9.59
CA ILE A 162 -3.02 2.03 9.55
C ILE A 162 -1.88 1.16 9.01
N PHE A 163 -1.46 1.47 7.79
CA PHE A 163 -0.46 0.75 7.03
C PHE A 163 0.87 1.52 7.06
N ILE A 164 1.90 0.90 7.64
CA ILE A 164 3.20 1.54 7.88
C ILE A 164 4.29 0.74 7.18
N ASP A 165 4.81 1.25 6.07
CA ASP A 165 5.77 0.52 5.22
C ASP A 165 6.99 1.39 4.85
N PRO A 166 7.83 1.75 5.82
CA PRO A 166 9.02 2.54 5.55
C PRO A 166 10.05 1.74 4.76
N SER A 167 10.93 2.43 4.03
CA SER A 167 12.03 1.78 3.29
C SER A 167 13.11 1.19 4.19
N TYR A 168 13.18 1.64 5.45
CA TYR A 168 14.26 1.36 6.40
C TYR A 168 15.66 1.74 5.89
N GLU A 169 15.75 2.65 4.90
CA GLU A 169 17.01 3.23 4.42
C GLU A 169 17.76 3.92 5.57
N VAL A 170 17.01 4.53 6.50
CA VAL A 170 17.57 5.17 7.68
C VAL A 170 17.49 4.22 8.87
N LYS A 171 18.65 3.83 9.41
CA LYS A 171 18.72 2.90 10.57
C LYS A 171 17.90 3.34 11.79
N THR A 172 17.64 4.63 11.94
CA THR A 172 16.81 5.14 13.04
C THR A 172 15.35 4.74 12.93
N ASP A 173 14.86 4.36 11.74
CA ASP A 173 13.48 3.94 11.51
C ASP A 173 13.09 2.73 12.38
N TYR A 174 14.04 1.80 12.59
CA TYR A 174 13.86 0.66 13.49
C TYR A 174 13.54 1.06 14.95
N LYS A 175 13.87 2.30 15.36
CA LYS A 175 13.52 2.84 16.68
C LYS A 175 12.31 3.77 16.62
N LEU A 176 12.23 4.61 15.59
CA LEU A 176 11.17 5.63 15.46
C LEU A 176 9.82 5.00 15.18
N ILE A 177 9.75 3.97 14.34
CA ILE A 177 8.50 3.33 13.94
C ILE A 177 7.79 2.67 15.14
N PRO A 178 8.45 1.86 15.99
CA PRO A 178 7.82 1.34 17.20
C PRO A 178 7.35 2.43 18.18
N GLN A 179 8.09 3.54 18.29
CA GLN A 179 7.72 4.66 19.17
C GLN A 179 6.46 5.37 18.65
N ALA A 180 6.41 5.65 17.35
CA ALA A 180 5.25 6.23 16.69
C ALA A 180 4.03 5.31 16.81
N LEU A 181 4.21 4.00 16.59
CA LEU A 181 3.15 3.00 16.75
C LEU A 181 2.61 2.98 18.17
N LYS A 182 3.47 3.02 19.20
CA LYS A 182 3.05 3.08 20.60
C LYS A 182 2.21 4.32 20.88
N SER A 183 2.58 5.47 20.30
CA SER A 183 1.82 6.72 20.42
C SER A 183 0.46 6.64 19.71
N ALA A 184 0.45 6.12 18.47
CA ALA A 184 -0.75 5.93 17.66
C ALA A 184 -1.74 4.96 18.33
N TYR A 185 -1.25 3.84 18.86
CA TYR A 185 -2.07 2.85 19.56
C TYR A 185 -2.70 3.41 20.84
N ARG A 186 -2.00 4.27 21.59
CA ARG A 186 -2.57 4.96 22.77
C ARG A 186 -3.75 5.85 22.40
N ARG A 187 -3.76 6.41 21.18
CA ARG A 187 -4.85 7.26 20.66
C ARG A 187 -5.98 6.45 20.05
N PHE A 188 -5.66 5.36 19.37
CA PHE A 188 -6.60 4.53 18.64
C PHE A 188 -6.32 3.03 18.85
N SER A 189 -6.60 2.54 20.05
CA SER A 189 -6.28 1.17 20.48
C SER A 189 -7.09 0.08 19.79
N THR A 190 -8.20 0.43 19.14
CA THR A 190 -9.04 -0.48 18.36
C THR A 190 -8.70 -0.47 16.87
N GLY A 191 -7.70 0.31 16.44
CA GLY A 191 -7.22 0.33 15.06
C GLY A 191 -6.51 -0.97 14.69
N VAL A 192 -6.59 -1.33 13.41
CA VAL A 192 -5.74 -2.38 12.86
C VAL A 192 -4.45 -1.71 12.39
N PHE A 193 -3.32 -2.13 12.94
CA PHE A 193 -2.00 -1.65 12.55
C PHE A 193 -1.28 -2.78 11.81
N ALA A 194 -0.87 -2.51 10.58
CA ALA A 194 -0.07 -3.42 9.77
C ALA A 194 1.22 -2.72 9.38
N PHE A 195 2.34 -3.43 9.49
CA PHE A 195 3.66 -2.87 9.24
C PHE A 195 4.45 -3.78 8.32
N GLY A 196 5.12 -3.18 7.34
CA GLY A 196 6.13 -3.87 6.54
C GLY A 196 7.43 -3.99 7.34
N ILE A 197 8.09 -5.13 7.23
CA ILE A 197 9.45 -5.35 7.72
C ILE A 197 10.22 -5.98 6.55
N PRO A 198 11.47 -5.56 6.29
CA PRO A 198 12.31 -6.15 5.26
C PRO A 198 12.63 -7.62 5.49
#